data_AF-A0A967NWN0-F1
#
_entry.id   AF-A0A967NWN0-F1
#
_cell.length_a   1.000
_cell.length_b   1.000
_cell.length_c   1.000
_cell.angle_alpha   90.00
_cell.angle_beta   90.00
_cell.angle_gamma   90.00
#
_symmetry.space_group_name_H-M   'P 1'
#
loop_
_entity.id
_entity.type
_entity.pdbx_description
1 polymer ?
#
loop_
_entity_poly.entity_id
_entity_poly.type
_entity_poly.pdbx_seq_one_letter_code
_entity_poly.pdbx_strand_id
1 'polypeptide(L)'
;MTGQSFAIIIIAADNDPPTLVNNTGSTAIKGGNNSITNSELQYSDAQPTSSINFSVTSNPVNGQLELTSDPGNSISSFSQADIDSGLLVYVHDNSNTTSDSFSFDVDDGLGNVLSGQSFSITVSTQQAISTLYLS
;
A
#
# COMPACT_ATOMS: atom_id res chain seq x y z
N MET A 1 -6.67 47.59 30.84
CA MET A 1 -6.38 46.53 29.85
C MET A 1 -6.59 45.20 30.55
N THR A 2 -7.79 44.64 30.45
CA THR A 2 -8.17 43.39 31.13
C THR A 2 -7.71 42.18 30.33
N GLY A 3 -7.34 41.13 31.06
CA GLY A 3 -6.53 40.01 30.62
C GLY A 3 -7.06 39.26 29.41
N GLN A 4 -6.15 39.05 28.45
CA GLN A 4 -6.32 38.06 27.39
C GLN A 4 -5.97 36.70 28.00
N SER A 5 -6.96 35.83 28.16
CA SER A 5 -6.71 34.41 28.45
C SER A 5 -6.41 33.69 27.15
N PHE A 6 -5.22 33.10 27.06
CA PHE A 6 -4.86 32.18 25.98
C PHE A 6 -5.18 30.76 26.45
N ALA A 7 -6.01 30.04 25.70
CA ALA A 7 -6.22 28.62 25.94
C ALA A 7 -4.96 27.87 25.48
N ILE A 8 -4.25 27.24 26.42
CA ILE A 8 -3.23 26.24 26.10
C ILE A 8 -3.96 24.89 26.04
N ILE A 9 -4.08 24.34 24.83
CA ILE A 9 -4.62 23.00 24.63
C ILE A 9 -3.41 22.05 24.68
N ILE A 10 -3.38 21.18 25.69
CA ILE A 10 -2.45 20.05 25.71
C ILE A 10 -3.12 18.91 24.95
N ILE A 11 -2.62 18.61 23.76
CA ILE A 11 -2.97 17.41 23.01
C ILE A 11 -1.99 16.31 23.44
N ALA A 12 -2.50 15.13 23.76
CA ALA A 12 -1.62 13.97 24.00
C ALA A 12 -0.82 13.68 22.72
N ALA A 13 0.47 13.34 22.87
CA ALA A 13 1.26 12.88 21.74
C ALA A 13 0.73 11.52 21.28
N ASP A 14 0.61 11.36 19.96
CA ASP A 14 0.30 10.09 19.34
C ASP A 14 1.54 9.18 19.42
N ASN A 15 1.37 7.99 19.99
CA ASN A 15 2.45 7.01 20.16
C ASN A 15 2.06 5.62 19.65
N ASP A 16 0.93 5.52 18.93
CA ASP A 16 0.44 4.26 18.40
C ASP A 16 0.80 4.16 16.91
N PRO A 17 1.40 3.06 16.44
CA PRO A 17 1.68 2.87 15.02
C PRO A 17 0.42 2.46 14.24
N PRO A 18 0.43 2.60 12.90
CA PRO A 18 -0.68 2.15 12.06
C PRO A 18 -1.03 0.67 12.29
N THR A 19 -2.33 0.39 12.36
CA THR A 19 -2.85 -0.97 12.57
C THR A 19 -3.20 -1.64 11.26
N LEU A 20 -2.79 -2.89 11.09
CA LEU A 20 -3.13 -3.72 9.92
C LEU A 20 -4.63 -4.03 9.86
N VAL A 21 -5.28 -3.70 8.75
CA VAL A 21 -6.69 -4.02 8.46
C VAL A 21 -6.77 -5.15 7.43
N ASN A 22 -6.14 -5.00 6.27
CA ASN A 22 -6.11 -6.00 5.19
C ASN A 22 -4.69 -6.28 4.73
N ASN A 23 -4.38 -7.56 4.54
CA ASN A 23 -3.19 -8.04 3.82
C ASN A 23 -3.52 -9.42 3.23
N THR A 24 -4.31 -9.42 2.16
CA THR A 24 -4.79 -10.65 1.53
C THR A 24 -3.89 -11.12 0.38
N GLY A 25 -2.84 -10.36 0.08
CA GLY A 25 -2.07 -10.49 -1.15
C GLY A 25 -2.85 -10.06 -2.39
N SER A 26 -2.22 -10.17 -3.54
CA SER A 26 -2.82 -9.83 -4.84
C SER A 26 -2.55 -10.90 -5.90
N THR A 27 -3.31 -10.86 -7.00
CA THR A 27 -3.12 -11.76 -8.14
C THR A 27 -2.81 -10.96 -9.39
N ALA A 28 -1.60 -11.12 -9.92
CA ALA A 28 -1.17 -10.52 -11.18
C ALA A 28 -1.19 -11.54 -12.32
N ILE A 29 -1.26 -11.04 -13.54
CA ILE A 29 -1.06 -11.83 -14.75
C ILE A 29 0.39 -11.68 -15.16
N LYS A 30 1.02 -12.77 -15.60
CA LYS A 30 2.37 -12.75 -16.16
C LYS A 30 2.48 -11.69 -17.26
N GLY A 31 3.44 -10.77 -17.11
CA GLY A 31 3.67 -9.67 -18.06
C GLY A 31 2.60 -8.58 -18.05
N GLY A 32 1.62 -8.67 -17.14
CA GLY A 32 0.55 -7.69 -16.97
C GLY A 32 0.83 -6.71 -15.84
N ASN A 33 -0.09 -5.77 -15.70
CA ASN A 33 -0.18 -4.86 -14.56
C ASN A 33 -1.39 -5.25 -13.69
N ASN A 34 -1.29 -5.00 -12.39
CA ASN A 34 -2.37 -5.24 -11.45
C ASN A 34 -2.39 -4.14 -10.38
N SER A 35 -3.52 -3.45 -10.25
CA SER A 35 -3.74 -2.47 -9.19
C SER A 35 -3.85 -3.17 -7.84
N ILE A 36 -3.12 -2.68 -6.85
CA ILE A 36 -3.24 -3.12 -5.45
C ILE A 36 -4.27 -2.22 -4.79
N THR A 37 -5.34 -2.82 -4.28
CA THR A 37 -6.51 -2.12 -3.73
C THR A 37 -6.54 -2.17 -2.20
N ASN A 38 -7.35 -1.32 -1.57
CA ASN A 38 -7.51 -1.34 -0.11
C ASN A 38 -8.23 -2.59 0.42
N SER A 39 -8.96 -3.33 -0.41
CA SER A 39 -9.42 -4.67 -0.04
C SER A 39 -8.28 -5.68 0.09
N GLU A 40 -7.13 -5.42 -0.54
CA GLU A 40 -5.97 -6.30 -0.51
C GLU A 40 -4.92 -5.85 0.52
N LEU A 41 -4.60 -4.56 0.56
CA LEU A 41 -3.62 -3.97 1.48
C LEU A 41 -4.19 -2.70 2.13
N GLN A 42 -4.39 -2.74 3.45
CA GLN A 42 -4.90 -1.60 4.19
C GLN A 42 -4.33 -1.53 5.59
N TYR A 43 -3.84 -0.36 5.94
CA TYR A 43 -3.53 0.06 7.31
C TYR A 43 -4.44 1.22 7.69
N SER A 44 -4.79 1.28 8.98
CA SER A 44 -5.60 2.36 9.54
C SER A 44 -4.93 2.94 10.76
N ASP A 45 -5.11 4.24 10.95
CA ASP A 45 -4.61 4.99 12.08
C ASP A 45 -5.61 6.11 12.45
N ALA A 46 -5.37 6.83 13.55
CA ALA A 46 -6.06 8.09 13.83
C ALA A 46 -5.64 9.20 12.85
N GLN A 47 -4.44 9.10 12.28
CA GLN A 47 -3.95 9.99 11.23
C GLN A 47 -4.66 9.75 9.88
N PRO A 48 -4.75 10.78 9.02
CA PRO A 48 -5.34 10.63 7.69
C PRO A 48 -4.52 9.66 6.82
N THR A 49 -5.18 9.00 5.86
CA THR A 49 -4.53 8.00 4.99
C THR A 49 -3.40 8.57 4.13
N SER A 50 -3.38 9.89 3.89
CA SER A 50 -2.26 10.60 3.24
C SER A 50 -1.00 10.68 4.09
N SER A 51 -1.11 10.48 5.41
CA SER A 51 0.02 10.46 6.35
C SER A 51 0.49 9.04 6.66
N ILE A 52 -0.30 8.02 6.32
CA ILE A 52 0.10 6.62 6.46
C ILE A 52 1.00 6.27 5.28
N ASN A 53 2.31 6.21 5.51
CA ASN A 53 3.31 5.98 4.49
C ASN A 53 3.86 4.56 4.54
N PHE A 54 4.05 3.97 3.37
CA PHE A 54 4.68 2.67 3.18
C PHE A 54 6.06 2.90 2.58
N SER A 55 7.09 2.33 3.22
CA SER A 55 8.48 2.35 2.74
C SER A 55 8.92 0.94 2.38
N VAL A 56 9.15 0.68 1.09
CA VAL A 56 9.56 -0.64 0.58
C VAL A 56 10.99 -0.93 1.01
N THR A 57 11.17 -1.98 1.81
CA THR A 57 12.47 -2.43 2.33
C THR A 57 13.07 -3.56 1.49
N SER A 58 12.22 -4.30 0.75
CA SER A 58 12.66 -5.28 -0.24
C SER A 58 11.72 -5.22 -1.45
N ASN A 59 12.27 -4.88 -2.61
CA ASN A 59 11.51 -4.79 -3.85
C ASN A 59 11.04 -6.17 -4.35
N PRO A 60 9.97 -6.22 -5.17
CA PRO A 60 9.65 -7.41 -5.93
C PRO A 60 10.84 -7.87 -6.78
N VAL A 61 10.99 -9.18 -6.96
CA VAL A 61 12.10 -9.77 -7.74
C VAL A 61 11.73 -9.94 -9.22
N ASN A 62 10.44 -10.14 -9.51
CA ASN A 62 9.92 -10.50 -10.83
C ASN A 62 8.98 -9.41 -11.39
N GLY A 63 9.19 -8.17 -10.93
CA GLY A 63 8.37 -7.03 -11.30
C GLY A 63 8.76 -5.78 -10.52
N GLN A 64 7.89 -4.78 -10.57
CA GLN A 64 8.09 -3.51 -9.88
C GLN A 64 6.76 -2.91 -9.42
N LEU A 65 6.84 -2.05 -8.41
CA LEU A 65 5.72 -1.20 -8.00
C LEU A 65 5.81 0.15 -8.73
N GLU A 66 4.67 0.65 -9.18
CA GLU A 66 4.52 1.90 -9.91
C GLU A 66 3.29 2.67 -9.40
N LEU A 67 3.26 3.98 -9.68
CA LEU A 67 2.02 4.75 -9.62
C LEU A 67 1.45 4.90 -11.03
N THR A 68 0.12 4.83 -11.17
CA THR A 68 -0.55 5.07 -12.46
C THR A 68 -0.25 6.45 -13.05
N SER A 69 0.18 7.41 -12.24
CA SER A 69 0.58 8.76 -12.67
C SER A 69 1.94 8.82 -13.36
N ASP A 70 2.80 7.82 -13.15
CA ASP A 70 4.16 7.76 -13.72
C ASP A 70 4.53 6.32 -14.14
N PRO A 71 3.83 5.76 -15.14
CA PRO A 71 4.01 4.38 -15.56
C PRO A 71 5.41 4.13 -16.14
N GLY A 72 5.97 2.96 -15.83
CA GLY A 72 7.32 2.53 -16.20
C GLY A 72 8.42 2.96 -15.24
N ASN A 73 8.12 3.83 -14.27
CA ASN A 73 9.07 4.26 -13.24
C ASN A 73 8.78 3.56 -11.92
N SER A 74 9.78 2.81 -11.42
CA SER A 74 9.64 2.08 -10.17
C SER A 74 9.63 3.02 -8.97
N ILE A 75 8.80 2.71 -7.99
CA ILE A 75 8.71 3.42 -6.72
C ILE A 75 9.07 2.50 -5.55
N SER A 76 9.60 3.10 -4.49
CA SER A 76 9.91 2.43 -3.22
C SER A 76 9.12 3.00 -2.04
N SER A 77 8.17 3.89 -2.30
CA SER A 77 7.32 4.48 -1.28
C SER A 77 5.98 4.91 -1.86
N PHE A 78 4.92 4.76 -1.08
CA PHE A 78 3.56 5.18 -1.42
C PHE A 78 2.75 5.37 -0.13
N SER A 79 1.59 6.02 -0.20
CA SER A 79 0.70 6.24 0.93
C SER A 79 -0.53 5.32 0.91
N GLN A 80 -1.24 5.20 2.04
CA GLN A 80 -2.55 4.54 2.06
C GLN A 80 -3.54 5.26 1.14
N ALA A 81 -3.43 6.59 1.00
CA ALA A 81 -4.26 7.37 0.07
C ALA A 81 -4.03 7.00 -1.40
N ASP A 82 -2.80 6.60 -1.79
CA ASP A 82 -2.50 6.13 -3.14
C ASP A 82 -3.20 4.79 -3.43
N ILE A 83 -3.21 3.88 -2.46
CA ILE A 83 -3.96 2.61 -2.55
C ILE A 83 -5.47 2.87 -2.61
N ASP A 84 -5.98 3.73 -1.73
CA ASP A 84 -7.41 4.07 -1.67
C ASP A 84 -7.89 4.74 -2.97
N SER A 85 -7.00 5.46 -3.65
CA SER A 85 -7.25 6.10 -4.95
C SER A 85 -7.00 5.16 -6.14
N GLY A 86 -6.60 3.91 -5.91
CA GLY A 86 -6.31 2.92 -6.94
C GLY A 86 -5.08 3.23 -7.80
N LEU A 87 -4.14 4.02 -7.27
CA LEU A 87 -2.96 4.49 -8.00
C LEU A 87 -1.78 3.51 -7.92
N LEU A 88 -1.70 2.70 -6.86
CA LEU A 88 -0.61 1.73 -6.69
C LEU A 88 -0.82 0.52 -7.61
N VAL A 89 0.20 0.20 -8.40
CA VAL A 89 0.17 -0.91 -9.37
C VAL A 89 1.44 -1.76 -9.23
N TYR A 90 1.28 -3.07 -9.31
CA TYR A 90 2.38 -3.99 -9.57
C TYR A 90 2.44 -4.33 -11.06
N VAL A 91 3.65 -4.30 -11.63
CA VAL A 91 3.92 -4.65 -13.04
C VAL A 91 4.87 -5.84 -13.09
N HIS A 92 4.42 -6.96 -13.64
CA HIS A 92 5.22 -8.17 -13.75
C HIS A 92 6.15 -8.11 -14.97
N ASP A 93 7.42 -8.51 -14.80
CA ASP A 93 8.48 -8.40 -15.81
C ASP A 93 8.45 -9.45 -16.95
N ASN A 94 7.32 -10.16 -17.10
CA ASN A 94 7.13 -11.30 -17.99
C ASN A 94 8.08 -12.52 -17.78
N SER A 95 8.80 -12.61 -16.65
CA SER A 95 9.55 -13.82 -16.27
C SER A 95 8.63 -15.02 -16.03
N ASN A 96 9.20 -16.23 -16.05
CA ASN A 96 8.45 -17.48 -15.81
C ASN A 96 8.37 -17.79 -14.31
N THR A 97 7.56 -17.04 -13.58
CA THR A 97 7.34 -17.24 -12.14
C THR A 97 5.86 -17.38 -11.82
N THR A 98 5.58 -17.90 -10.63
CA THR A 98 4.21 -18.12 -10.12
C THR A 98 3.90 -17.25 -8.90
N SER A 99 4.90 -16.54 -8.38
CA SER A 99 4.78 -15.71 -7.20
C SER A 99 5.86 -14.65 -7.17
N ASP A 100 5.54 -13.54 -6.52
CA ASP A 100 6.46 -12.47 -6.16
C ASP A 100 6.03 -11.88 -4.81
N SER A 101 6.84 -10.99 -4.26
CA SER A 101 6.51 -10.33 -2.99
C SER A 101 7.36 -9.09 -2.80
N PHE A 102 6.87 -8.15 -2.00
CA PHE A 102 7.71 -7.07 -1.48
C PHE A 102 7.56 -6.98 0.04
N SER A 103 8.61 -6.47 0.69
CA SER A 103 8.60 -6.16 2.11
C SER A 103 8.60 -4.66 2.32
N PHE A 104 7.97 -4.20 3.40
CA PHE A 104 7.82 -2.78 3.69
C PHE A 104 7.71 -2.52 5.19
N ASP A 105 7.97 -1.27 5.55
CA ASP A 105 7.61 -0.68 6.84
C ASP A 105 6.46 0.30 6.60
N VAL A 106 5.60 0.49 7.60
CA VAL A 106 4.48 1.45 7.52
C VAL A 106 4.49 2.38 8.73
N ASP A 107 4.36 3.68 8.50
CA ASP A 107 4.38 4.72 9.53
C ASP A 107 3.24 5.72 9.39
N ASP A 108 2.94 6.44 10.46
CA ASP A 108 1.85 7.43 10.55
C ASP A 108 2.29 8.88 10.23
N GLY A 109 3.55 9.09 9.85
CA GLY A 109 4.15 10.41 9.66
C GLY A 109 4.51 11.16 10.95
N LEU A 110 4.25 10.57 12.12
CA LEU A 110 4.61 11.10 13.45
C LEU A 110 5.78 10.32 14.08
N GLY A 111 6.29 9.31 13.39
CA GLY A 111 7.42 8.50 13.81
C GLY A 111 7.03 7.19 14.48
N ASN A 112 5.73 6.84 14.49
CA ASN A 112 5.28 5.53 14.94
C ASN A 112 5.30 4.57 13.77
N VAL A 113 6.16 3.55 13.83
CA VAL A 113 6.47 2.67 12.71
C VAL A 113 6.14 1.22 13.06
N LEU A 114 5.50 0.51 12.13
CA LEU A 114 5.40 -0.95 12.12
C LEU A 114 6.30 -1.52 11.02
N SER A 115 7.41 -2.12 11.42
CA SER A 115 8.44 -2.64 10.50
C SER A 115 8.31 -4.13 10.18
N GLY A 116 8.88 -4.53 9.04
CA GLY A 116 9.05 -5.94 8.69
C GLY A 116 7.80 -6.61 8.12
N GLN A 117 6.91 -5.81 7.54
CA GLN A 117 5.71 -6.29 6.88
C GLN A 117 6.04 -6.83 5.48
N SER A 118 5.16 -7.68 4.94
CA SER A 118 5.31 -8.23 3.59
C SER A 118 3.97 -8.35 2.89
N PHE A 119 3.97 -8.25 1.57
CA PHE A 119 2.81 -8.42 0.72
C PHE A 119 3.12 -9.44 -0.38
N SER A 120 2.24 -10.44 -0.51
CA SER A 120 2.42 -11.55 -1.46
C SER A 120 1.65 -11.29 -2.75
N ILE A 121 2.27 -11.63 -3.88
CA ILE A 121 1.70 -11.51 -5.22
C ILE A 121 1.71 -12.90 -5.85
N THR A 122 0.55 -13.41 -6.23
CA THR A 122 0.42 -14.64 -7.02
C THR A 122 0.45 -14.27 -8.50
N VAL A 123 1.26 -14.97 -9.29
CA VAL A 123 1.39 -14.73 -10.74
C VAL A 123 0.69 -15.86 -11.49
N SER A 124 -0.31 -15.50 -12.28
CA SER A 124 -1.11 -16.42 -13.09
C SER A 124 -0.80 -16.26 -14.58
N THR A 125 -0.93 -17.35 -15.33
CA THR A 125 -0.78 -17.37 -16.79
C THR A 125 -2.11 -17.27 -17.55
N GLN A 126 -3.24 -17.23 -16.83
CA GLN A 126 -4.59 -17.07 -17.39
C GLN A 126 -5.26 -15.87 -16.73
N GLN A 127 -5.99 -15.05 -17.50
CA GLN A 127 -7.00 -14.19 -16.90
C GLN A 127 -8.03 -15.09 -16.21
N ALA A 128 -8.37 -14.79 -14.95
CA ALA A 128 -9.58 -15.34 -14.37
C ALA A 128 -10.76 -14.80 -15.18
N ILE A 129 -11.23 -15.59 -16.15
CA ILE A 129 -12.41 -15.23 -16.93
C ILE A 129 -13.58 -15.30 -15.94
N SER A 130 -14.07 -14.14 -15.49
CA SER A 130 -15.30 -14.04 -14.72
C SER A 130 -16.43 -14.56 -15.60
N THR A 131 -16.77 -15.84 -15.41
CA THR A 131 -17.87 -16.48 -16.11
C THR A 131 -19.16 -16.10 -15.37
N LEU A 132 -19.65 -14.87 -15.63
CA LEU A 132 -21.07 -14.59 -15.42
C LEU A 132 -21.84 -15.37 -16.49
N TYR A 133 -22.23 -16.58 -16.13
CA TYR A 133 -23.32 -17.26 -16.82
C TYR A 133 -24.58 -16.43 -16.61
N LEU A 134 -25.10 -15.83 -17.69
CA LEU A 134 -26.48 -15.37 -17.73
C LEU A 134 -27.39 -16.60 -17.53
N SER A 135 -28.25 -16.53 -16.52
CA SER A 135 -29.54 -17.23 -16.49
C SER A 135 -30.61 -16.26 -16.01
#